data_AF-A0A438IZ89-F1
#
_entry.id   AF-A0A438IZ89-F1
#
_cell.length_a   1.000
_cell.length_b   1.000
_cell.length_c   1.000
_cell.angle_alpha   90.00
_cell.angle_beta   90.00
_cell.angle_gamma   90.00
#
_symmetry.space_group_name_H-M   'P 1'
#
loop_
_entity.id
_entity.type
_entity.pdbx_description
1 polymer ?
#
loop_
_entity_poly.entity_id
_entity_poly.type
_entity_poly.pdbx_seq_one_letter_code
_entity_poly.pdbx_strand_id
1 'polypeptide(L)'
;MLMENFLHSKKYWSIVENGIPSIAEGSTPTQVQRKEVEEARLKDMKTKNYLFQSIDKTIMKTFLTITHKEYMGFNKAEVSGLH
;
A
#
# COMPACT_ATOMS: atom_id res chain seq x y z
N MET A 1 -14.38 2.10 2.59
CA MET A 1 -13.32 1.36 1.88
C MET A 1 -11.96 1.71 2.48
N LEU A 2 -11.21 0.75 3.03
CA LEU A 2 -9.95 1.04 3.75
C LEU A 2 -8.84 1.54 2.81
N MET A 3 -8.70 0.88 1.66
CA MET A 3 -7.65 1.14 0.67
C MET A 3 -7.85 2.47 -0.08
N GLU A 4 -9.10 2.80 -0.42
CA GLU A 4 -9.45 4.08 -1.05
C GLU A 4 -9.22 5.25 -0.11
N ASN A 5 -9.75 5.20 1.12
CA ASN A 5 -9.51 6.22 2.14
C ASN A 5 -8.00 6.42 2.41
N PHE A 6 -7.24 5.31 2.41
CA PHE A 6 -5.80 5.33 2.57
C PHE A 6 -5.09 6.07 1.42
N LEU A 7 -5.46 5.80 0.17
CA LEU A 7 -4.91 6.48 -1.00
C LEU A 7 -5.33 7.96 -1.08
N HIS A 8 -6.56 8.29 -0.67
CA HIS A 8 -7.02 9.67 -0.53
C HIS A 8 -6.20 10.43 0.51
N SER A 9 -5.91 9.83 1.66
CA SER A 9 -5.08 10.45 2.72
C SER A 9 -3.67 10.82 2.24
N LYS A 10 -3.17 10.15 1.19
CA LYS A 10 -1.86 10.37 0.60
C LYS A 10 -1.89 11.14 -0.72
N LYS A 11 -3.06 11.61 -1.16
CA LYS A 11 -3.27 12.29 -2.46
C LYS A 11 -2.81 11.44 -3.67
N TYR A 12 -2.77 10.12 -3.51
CA TYR A 12 -2.42 9.18 -4.59
C TYR A 12 -3.63 8.71 -5.39
N TRP A 13 -4.85 8.91 -4.86
CA TRP A 13 -6.09 8.51 -5.52
C TRP A 13 -6.20 9.00 -6.97
N SER A 14 -5.75 10.22 -7.25
CA SER A 14 -5.81 10.82 -8.59
C SER A 14 -5.14 9.97 -9.68
N ILE A 15 -4.14 9.15 -9.33
CA ILE A 15 -3.44 8.28 -10.29
C ILE A 15 -4.20 6.97 -10.53
N VAL A 16 -4.93 6.49 -9.52
CA VAL A 16 -5.78 5.30 -9.68
C VAL A 16 -7.02 5.65 -10.50
N GLU A 17 -7.59 6.84 -10.29
CA GLU A 17 -8.79 7.32 -10.97
C GLU A 17 -8.50 7.78 -12.42
N ASN A 18 -7.49 8.64 -12.61
CA ASN A 18 -7.22 9.25 -13.92
C ASN A 18 -6.17 8.50 -14.74
N GLY A 19 -5.45 7.55 -14.13
CA GLY A 19 -4.37 6.83 -14.78
C GLY A 19 -3.15 7.69 -15.10
N ILE A 20 -2.28 7.15 -15.95
CA ILE A 20 -1.14 7.88 -16.53
C ILE A 20 -1.62 8.48 -17.85
N PRO A 21 -1.39 9.78 -18.11
CA PRO A 21 -1.75 10.40 -19.38
C PRO A 21 -1.13 9.63 -20.56
N SER A 22 -1.94 9.29 -21.55
CA SER A 22 -1.46 8.64 -22.78
C SER A 22 -1.09 9.70 -23.80
N ILE A 23 0.06 9.51 -24.47
CA ILE A 23 0.49 10.35 -25.57
C ILE A 23 0.01 9.68 -26.86
N ALA A 24 -0.73 10.41 -27.70
CA ALA A 24 -1.27 9.89 -28.95
C ALA A 24 -0.15 9.33 -29.84
N GLU A 25 -0.33 8.11 -30.34
CA GLU A 25 0.63 7.46 -31.22
C GLU A 25 0.84 8.29 -32.49
N GLY A 26 2.10 8.51 -32.85
CA GLY A 26 2.48 9.34 -34.00
C GLY A 26 2.61 10.84 -33.71
N SER A 27 2.28 11.32 -32.51
CA SER A 27 2.56 12.69 -32.09
C SER A 27 3.95 12.81 -31.47
N THR A 28 4.69 13.88 -31.77
CA THR A 28 5.89 14.24 -31.00
C THR A 28 5.43 15.00 -29.75
N PRO A 29 5.49 14.39 -28.55
CA PRO A 29 5.02 15.08 -27.38
C PRO A 29 5.87 16.31 -27.10
N THR A 30 5.24 17.36 -26.61
CA THR A 30 5.95 18.54 -26.13
C THR A 30 6.75 18.19 -24.87
N GLN A 31 7.75 19.02 -24.53
CA GLN A 31 8.52 18.82 -23.30
C GLN A 31 7.64 18.82 -22.04
N VAL A 32 6.56 19.61 -22.06
CA VAL A 32 5.56 19.68 -20.98
C VAL A 32 4.83 18.34 -20.84
N GLN A 33 4.29 17.80 -21.93
CA GLN A 33 3.59 16.50 -21.92
C GLN A 33 4.51 15.35 -21.48
N ARG A 34 5.77 15.34 -21.92
CA ARG A 34 6.76 14.34 -21.46
C ARG A 34 6.95 14.39 -19.95
N LYS A 35 7.10 15.60 -19.41
CA LYS A 35 7.29 15.82 -17.98
C LYS A 35 6.07 15.38 -17.16
N GLU A 36 4.86 15.71 -17.62
CA GLU A 36 3.61 15.28 -16.97
C GLU A 36 3.48 13.76 -16.91
N VAL A 37 3.84 13.06 -17.98
CA VAL A 37 3.82 11.59 -18.02
C VAL A 37 4.87 10.97 -17.09
N GLU A 38 6.08 11.53 -17.03
CA GLU A 38 7.11 11.10 -16.09
C GLU A 38 6.69 11.33 -14.63
N GLU A 39 6.10 12.50 -14.32
CA GLU A 39 5.58 12.80 -13.00
C GLU A 39 4.45 11.84 -12.60
N ALA A 40 3.53 11.54 -13.53
CA ALA A 40 2.46 10.58 -13.32
C ALA A 40 3.01 9.15 -13.10
N ARG A 41 4.00 8.71 -13.89
CA ARG A 41 4.69 7.42 -13.71
C ARG A 41 5.41 7.33 -12.38
N LEU A 42 6.10 8.39 -11.96
CA LEU A 42 6.78 8.44 -10.67
C LEU A 42 5.76 8.33 -9.52
N LYS A 43 4.62 9.01 -9.65
CA LYS A 43 3.54 8.96 -8.65
C LYS A 43 2.87 7.58 -8.62
N ASP A 44 2.67 6.94 -9.76
CA ASP A 44 2.22 5.55 -9.86
C ASP A 44 3.17 4.58 -9.16
N MET A 45 4.47 4.64 -9.45
CA MET A 45 5.47 3.78 -8.79
C MET A 45 5.49 3.98 -7.27
N LYS A 46 5.42 5.23 -6.80
CA LYS A 46 5.33 5.52 -5.36
C LYS A 46 4.07 4.92 -4.74
N THR A 47 2.94 5.02 -5.43
CA THR A 47 1.66 4.47 -4.98
C THR A 47 1.77 2.95 -4.84
N LYS A 48 2.24 2.25 -5.89
CA LYS A 48 2.44 0.79 -5.86
C LYS A 48 3.35 0.36 -4.72
N ASN A 49 4.51 0.99 -4.58
CA ASN A 49 5.45 0.69 -3.48
C ASN A 49 4.79 0.88 -2.11
N TYR A 50 4.01 1.94 -1.94
CA TYR A 50 3.33 2.21 -0.67
C TYR A 50 2.24 1.19 -0.35
N LEU A 51 1.50 0.73 -1.36
CA LEU A 51 0.51 -0.34 -1.19
C LEU A 51 1.18 -1.66 -0.80
N PHE A 52 2.29 -2.04 -1.46
CA PHE A 52 3.06 -3.22 -1.10
C PHE A 52 3.54 -3.16 0.35
N GLN A 53 4.13 -2.05 0.78
CA GLN A 53 4.54 -1.87 2.18
C GLN A 53 3.39 -1.95 3.17
N SER A 54 2.20 -1.48 2.77
CA SER A 54 1.03 -1.47 3.65
C SER A 54 0.45 -2.88 3.82
N ILE A 55 0.47 -3.68 2.76
CA ILE A 55 0.12 -5.10 2.79
C ILE A 55 1.13 -5.85 3.66
N ASP A 56 2.42 -5.67 3.42
CA ASP A 56 3.49 -6.31 4.19
C ASP A 56 3.40 -5.97 5.68
N LYS A 57 3.22 -4.68 6.03
CA LYS A 57 2.98 -4.25 7.42
C LYS A 57 1.74 -4.89 8.03
N THR A 58 0.67 -5.10 7.25
CA THR A 58 -0.57 -5.72 7.75
C THR A 58 -0.35 -7.20 8.03
N ILE A 59 0.34 -7.90 7.12
CA ILE A 59 0.74 -9.31 7.28
C ILE A 59 1.63 -9.44 8.52
N MET A 60 2.68 -8.62 8.64
CA MET A 60 3.58 -8.60 9.80
C MET A 60 2.84 -8.32 11.11
N LYS A 61 1.92 -7.35 11.14
CA LYS A 61 1.07 -7.09 12.31
C LYS A 61 0.18 -8.27 12.67
N THR A 62 -0.32 -8.99 11.66
CA THR A 62 -1.17 -10.17 11.85
C THR A 62 -0.36 -11.30 12.46
N PHE A 63 0.82 -11.59 11.91
CA PHE A 63 1.75 -12.56 12.50
C PHE A 63 2.10 -12.21 13.94
N LEU A 64 2.50 -10.96 14.23
CA LEU A 64 2.81 -10.52 15.59
C LEU A 64 1.62 -10.67 16.55
N THR A 65 0.41 -10.39 16.08
CA THR A 65 -0.80 -10.53 16.88
C THR A 65 -1.12 -12.00 17.17
N ILE A 66 -0.95 -12.88 16.19
CA ILE A 66 -1.15 -14.33 16.35
C ILE A 66 -0.14 -14.89 17.33
N THR A 67 1.16 -14.62 17.14
CA THR A 67 2.22 -15.13 18.03
C THR A 67 2.07 -14.61 19.46
N HIS A 68 1.69 -13.34 19.63
CA HIS A 68 1.42 -12.79 20.95
C HIS A 68 0.23 -13.47 21.63
N LYS A 69 -0.87 -13.71 20.91
CA LYS A 69 -2.05 -14.42 21.42
C LYS A 69 -1.73 -15.87 21.79
N GLU A 70 -0.99 -16.58 20.93
CA GLU A 70 -0.55 -17.95 21.18
C GLU A 70 0.30 -18.00 22.46
N TYR A 71 1.31 -17.14 22.58
CA TYR A 71 2.16 -17.07 23.77
C TYR A 71 1.37 -16.79 25.07
N MET A 72 0.43 -15.84 25.03
CA MET A 72 -0.44 -15.55 26.18
C MET A 72 -1.38 -16.73 26.50
N GLY A 73 -1.86 -17.45 25.47
CA GLY A 73 -2.65 -18.67 25.63
C GLY A 73 -1.86 -19.81 26.27
N PHE A 74 -0.61 -20.02 25.85
CA PHE A 74 0.31 -21.00 26.45
C PHE A 74 0.58 -20.69 27.92
N ASN A 75 0.91 -19.44 28.25
CA ASN A 75 1.18 -19.04 29.64
C ASN A 75 -0.04 -19.27 30.55
N LYS A 76 -1.25 -18.94 30.07
CA LYS A 76 -2.49 -19.20 30.82
C LYS A 76 -2.76 -20.69 31.06
N ALA A 77 -2.44 -21.56 30.09
CA ALA A 77 -2.60 -23.01 30.23
C ALA A 77 -1.60 -23.62 31.23
N GLU A 78 -0.34 -23.17 31.22
CA GLU A 78 0.68 -23.61 32.18
C GLU A 78 0.33 -23.20 33.62
N VAL A 79 -0.11 -21.96 33.82
CA VAL A 79 -0.52 -21.47 35.16
C VAL A 79 -1.77 -22.20 35.68
N SER A 80 -2.67 -22.65 34.80
CA SER A 80 -3.91 -23.36 35.18
C SER A 80 -3.68 -24.86 35.46
N GLY A 81 -2.62 -25.47 34.90
CA GLY A 81 -2.25 -26.86 35.17
C GLY A 81 -1.32 -27.05 36.38
N LEU A 82 -0.94 -25.95 37.05
CA LEU A 82 -0.14 -25.92 38.28
C LEU A 82 -1.00 -25.83 39.56
N HIS A 83 -2.29 -26.18 39.48
CA HIS A 83 -3.21 -26.37 40.61
C HIS A 83 -3.83 -27.76 40.54
#